data_AF-A0A846NDY0-F1
#
_entry.id   AF-A0A846NDY0-F1
#
_cell.length_a   1.000
_cell.length_b   1.000
_cell.length_c   1.000
_cell.angle_alpha   90.00
_cell.angle_beta   90.00
_cell.angle_gamma   90.00
#
_symmetry.space_group_name_H-M   'P 1'
#
loop_
_entity.id
_entity.type
_entity.pdbx_description
1 polymer ?
#
loop_
_entity_poly.entity_id
_entity_poly.type
_entity_poly.pdbx_seq_one_letter_code
_entity_poly.pdbx_strand_id
1 'polypeptide(L)' 'MILGIHHIGFTVDNLDKSIEFYKSLGFELVKIYEKEVSKIKFAYLKIPEAF' A
#
# COMPACT_ATOMS: atom_id res chain seq x y z
N MET A 1 15.71 -17.57 -12.90
CA MET A 1 14.91 -18.14 -11.80
C MET A 1 13.82 -17.15 -11.42
N ILE A 2 12.60 -17.62 -11.19
CA ILE A 2 11.45 -16.78 -10.81
C ILE A 2 11.22 -17.00 -9.30
N LEU A 3 11.23 -15.92 -8.52
CA LEU A 3 11.16 -15.97 -7.04
C LEU A 3 9.74 -15.91 -6.48
N GLY A 4 8.73 -15.68 -7.32
CA GLY A 4 7.33 -15.54 -6.92
C GLY A 4 6.80 -14.11 -7.00
N ILE A 5 5.67 -13.85 -6.34
CA ILE A 5 5.01 -12.53 -6.31
C ILE A 5 5.61 -11.72 -5.16
N HIS A 6 6.07 -10.50 -5.46
CA HIS A 6 6.68 -9.61 -4.46
C HIS A 6 5.64 -8.73 -3.75
N HIS A 7 4.66 -8.20 -4.47
CA HIS A 7 3.58 -7.37 -3.93
C HIS A 7 2.42 -7.28 -4.94
N ILE A 8 1.29 -6.76 -4.47
CA ILE A 8 0.12 -6.45 -5.29
C ILE A 8 -0.19 -4.96 -5.11
N GLY A 9 -0.39 -4.24 -6.23
CA GLY A 9 -0.84 -2.85 -6.23
C GLY A 9 -2.15 -2.73 -6.97
N PHE A 10 -3.06 -1.90 -6.45
CA PHE A 10 -4.34 -1.59 -7.09
C PHE A 10 -4.68 -0.12 -6.85
N THR A 11 -5.51 0.44 -7.72
CA THR A 11 -5.97 1.83 -7.61
C THR A 11 -7.14 1.92 -6.65
N VAL A 12 -7.18 3.00 -5.89
CA VAL A 12 -8.27 3.31 -4.95
C VAL A 12 -8.81 4.71 -5.24
N ASP A 13 -10.09 4.92 -4.96
CA ASP A 13 -10.75 6.22 -5.13
C ASP A 13 -10.17 7.28 -4.19
N ASN A 14 -9.88 6.87 -2.95
CA ASN A 14 -9.28 7.75 -1.94
C ASN A 14 -8.16 7.01 -1.19
N LEU A 15 -6.93 7.51 -1.34
CA LEU A 15 -5.74 6.90 -0.74
C LEU A 15 -5.78 6.96 0.79
N ASP A 16 -6.19 8.09 1.36
CA ASP A 16 -6.20 8.32 2.81
C ASP A 16 -7.17 7.36 3.51
N LYS A 17 -8.41 7.30 3.01
CA LYS A 17 -9.43 6.35 3.50
C LYS A 17 -8.97 4.90 3.40
N SER A 18 -8.28 4.55 2.31
CA SER A 18 -7.77 3.19 2.12
C SER A 18 -6.68 2.87 3.13
N ILE A 19 -5.75 3.80 3.37
CA ILE A 19 -4.71 3.63 4.39
C ILE A 19 -5.34 3.44 5.78
N GLU A 20 -6.31 4.27 6.16
CA GLU A 20 -7.01 4.13 7.44
C GLU A 20 -7.73 2.79 7.58
N PHE A 21 -8.44 2.37 6.53
CA PHE A 21 -9.12 1.07 6.50
C PHE A 21 -8.15 -0.09 6.72
N TYR A 22 -7.06 -0.15 5.96
CA TYR A 22 -6.07 -1.22 6.08
C TYR A 22 -5.30 -1.15 7.41
N LYS A 23 -5.01 0.05 7.92
CA LYS A 23 -4.46 0.22 9.28
C LYS A 23 -5.39 -0.35 10.35
N SER A 24 -6.71 -0.13 10.22
CA SER A 24 -7.69 -0.71 11.14
C SER A 24 -7.74 -2.25 11.07
N LEU A 25 -7.31 -2.85 9.96
CA LEU A 25 -7.16 -4.30 9.81
C LEU A 25 -5.80 -4.83 10.30
N GLY A 26 -4.94 -3.97 10.85
CA GLY A 26 -3.62 -4.33 11.36
C GLY A 26 -2.48 -4.17 10.35
N PHE A 27 -2.73 -3.66 9.15
CA PHE A 27 -1.66 -3.40 8.19
C PHE A 27 -0.82 -2.19 8.60
N GLU A 28 0.49 -2.31 8.45
CA GLU A 28 1.42 -1.24 8.79
C GLU A 28 1.77 -0.43 7.55
N LEU A 29 1.59 0.89 7.63
CA LEU A 29 2.03 1.78 6.57
C LEU A 29 3.56 1.85 6.56
N VAL A 30 4.17 1.32 5.49
CA VAL A 30 5.63 1.30 5.33
C VAL A 30 6.11 2.63 4.78
N LYS A 31 5.49 3.09 3.69
CA LYS A 31 5.93 4.31 3.00
C LYS A 31 4.87 4.88 2.09
N ILE A 32 4.78 6.21 2.04
CA ILE A 32 4.00 6.95 1.06
C ILE A 32 4.98 7.56 0.06
N TYR A 33 4.66 7.43 -1.22
CA TYR A 33 5.38 8.06 -2.30
C TYR A 33 4.44 8.98 -3.08
N GLU A 34 4.97 10.15 -3.41
CA GLU A 34 4.30 11.14 -4.24
C GLU A 34 5.22 11.47 -5.41
N LYS A 35 4.72 11.33 -6.64
CA LYS A 35 5.43 11.80 -7.84
C LYS A 35 4.78 13.09 -8.33
N GLU A 36 5.50 14.21 -8.18
CA GLU A 36 5.09 15.53 -8.70
C GLU A 36 4.84 15.50 -10.22
N VAL A 37 5.70 14.81 -10.97
CA VAL A 37 5.63 14.78 -12.45
C VAL A 37 4.38 14.09 -12.99
N SER A 38 3.83 13.12 -12.25
CA SER A 38 2.67 12.34 -12.71
C SER A 38 1.42 12.50 -11.84
N LYS A 39 1.48 13.33 -10.79
CA LYS A 39 0.40 13.49 -9.77
C LYS A 39 -0.12 12.15 -9.22
N ILE A 40 0.74 11.14 -9.16
CA ILE A 40 0.37 9.82 -8.61
C ILE A 40 0.88 9.76 -7.17
N LYS A 41 -0.02 9.44 -6.25
CA LYS A 41 0.29 9.08 -4.88
C LYS A 41 0.02 7.59 -4.68
N PHE A 42 0.94 6.89 -4.04
CA PHE A 42 0.76 5.50 -3.66
C PHE A 42 1.36 5.22 -2.29
N ALA A 43 0.74 4.31 -1.56
CA ALA A 43 1.15 3.88 -0.24
C ALA A 43 1.49 2.39 -0.28
N TYR A 44 2.64 2.04 0.29
CA TYR A 44 3.01 0.66 0.57
C TYR A 44 2.60 0.31 1.98
N LEU A 45 1.83 -0.77 2.11
CA LEU A 45 1.43 -1.32 3.40
C LEU A 45 1.99 -2.73 3.53
N LYS A 46 2.58 -3.02 4.70
CA LYS A 46 2.99 -4.37 5.09
C LYS A 46 1.77 -5.08 5.64
N ILE A 47 1.57 -6.32 5.18
CA ILE A 47 0.55 -7.22 5.71
C ILE A 47 0.90 -7.46 7.19
N PRO A 48 -0.08 -7.41 8.13
CA PRO A 48 0.18 -7.86 9.49
C PRO A 48 0.73 -9.29 9.43
N GLU A 49 1.69 -9.62 10.28
CA GLU A 49 2.03 -11.03 10.50
C GLU A 49 0.78 -11.73 11.04
N ALA A 50 0.08 -12.41 10.13
CA ALA A 50 -0.91 -13.40 10.51
C ALA A 50 -0.12 -14.59 11.08
N PHE A 51 -0.41 -14.92 12.33
CA PHE A 51 0.10 -16.09 13.04
C PHE A 51 0.11 -17.36 12.18
#